data_AF-A0A7L8D5C7-F1
#
_entry.id   AF-A0A7L8D5C7-F1
#
_cell.length_a   1.000
_cell.length_b   1.000
_cell.length_c   1.000
_cell.angle_alpha   90.00
_cell.angle_beta   90.00
_cell.angle_gamma   90.00
#
_symmetry.space_group_name_H-M   'P 1'
#
loop_
_entity.id
_entity.type
_entity.pdbx_description
1 polymer ?
#
loop_
_entity_poly.entity_id
_entity_poly.type
_entity_poly.pdbx_seq_one_letter_code
_entity_poly.pdbx_strand_id
1 'polypeptide(L)'
;MTHERADTAASRSPVTLAIVLLASGLIGWFASAALLVERIRSLQNPTVSLSCDVSPFVTCGALFDRWQASLLGFPNPILGVAGFVAPIVVAAGLLAGARFSAWYWQVFTAGVLGAWIFVTWLFAQSVFVI
;
A
#
# COMPACT_ATOMS: atom_id res chain seq x y z
N MET A 1 -20.44 -2.58 45.16
CA MET A 1 -20.69 -3.61 44.13
C MET A 1 -21.01 -2.88 42.83
N THR A 2 -20.03 -2.82 41.93
CA THR A 2 -20.13 -2.63 40.46
C THR A 2 -20.99 -1.50 39.89
N HIS A 3 -20.44 -0.29 39.76
CA HIS A 3 -20.85 0.67 38.71
C HIS A 3 -19.65 1.37 38.04
N GLU A 4 -18.51 0.68 37.93
CA GLU A 4 -17.27 1.15 37.28
C GLU A 4 -17.17 0.66 35.82
N ARG A 5 -18.30 0.66 35.09
CA ARG A 5 -18.39 0.16 33.70
C ARG A 5 -19.25 1.07 32.81
N ALA A 6 -19.00 2.36 32.83
CA ALA A 6 -19.48 3.25 31.79
C ALA A 6 -18.32 4.14 31.36
N ASP A 7 -17.98 4.00 30.08
CA ASP A 7 -17.15 4.93 29.32
C ASP A 7 -15.63 4.75 29.40
N THR A 8 -15.22 3.51 29.19
CA THR A 8 -14.12 3.17 28.27
C THR A 8 -14.49 3.55 26.82
N ALA A 9 -15.06 4.74 26.61
CA ALA A 9 -15.28 5.31 25.30
C ALA A 9 -13.88 5.68 24.80
N ALA A 10 -13.25 4.72 24.14
CA ALA A 10 -11.95 4.83 23.52
C ALA A 10 -11.88 6.16 22.76
N SER A 11 -11.27 7.17 23.36
CA SER A 11 -10.69 8.29 22.62
C SER A 11 -9.66 7.59 21.74
N ARG A 12 -10.02 7.28 20.48
CA ARG A 12 -9.05 6.80 19.49
C ARG A 12 -8.07 7.94 19.35
N SER A 13 -6.95 7.84 20.06
CA SER A 13 -6.01 8.94 20.11
C SER A 13 -5.47 9.16 18.69
N PRO A 14 -5.23 10.41 18.29
CA PRO A 14 -4.58 10.71 17.01
C PRO A 14 -3.25 9.95 16.86
N VAL A 15 -2.62 9.55 17.98
CA VAL A 15 -1.38 8.77 18.02
C VAL A 15 -1.57 7.35 17.49
N THR A 16 -2.66 6.65 17.86
CA THR A 16 -2.91 5.28 17.35
C THR A 16 -3.06 5.30 15.84
N LEU A 17 -3.82 6.25 15.29
CA LEU A 17 -3.98 6.41 13.85
C LEU A 17 -2.63 6.72 13.19
N ALA A 18 -1.84 7.62 13.77
CA ALA A 18 -0.53 7.97 13.24
C ALA A 18 0.42 6.76 13.18
N ILE A 19 0.46 5.94 14.23
CA ILE A 19 1.29 4.71 14.26
C ILE A 19 0.85 3.73 13.17
N VAL A 20 -0.47 3.52 13.01
CA VAL A 20 -0.99 2.61 11.98
C VAL A 20 -0.64 3.12 10.58
N LEU A 21 -0.84 4.42 10.31
CA LEU A 21 -0.50 5.03 9.01
C LEU A 21 1.01 4.96 8.73
N LEU A 22 1.85 5.21 9.73
CA LEU A 22 3.30 5.14 9.59
C LEU A 22 3.75 3.71 9.29
N ALA A 23 3.31 2.74 10.09
CA ALA A 23 3.70 1.35 9.94
C ALA A 23 3.22 0.77 8.60
N SER A 24 1.94 0.94 8.28
CA SER A 24 1.38 0.46 7.00
C SER A 24 1.99 1.18 5.80
N GLY A 25 2.24 2.48 5.90
CA GLY A 25 2.90 3.28 4.87
C GLY A 25 4.32 2.80 4.60
N LEU A 26 5.13 2.60 5.65
CA LEU A 26 6.51 2.08 5.51
C LEU A 26 6.52 0.68 4.91
N ILE A 27 5.69 -0.25 5.43
CA ILE A 27 5.61 -1.62 4.91
C ILE A 27 5.21 -1.62 3.43
N GLY A 28 4.17 -0.86 3.07
CA GLY A 28 3.72 -0.75 1.69
C GLY A 28 4.75 -0.13 0.76
N TRP A 29 5.47 0.90 1.24
CA TRP A 29 6.54 1.55 0.49
C TRP A 29 7.70 0.58 0.22
N PHE A 30 8.16 -0.14 1.25
CA PHE A 30 9.23 -1.15 1.09
C PHE A 30 8.81 -2.29 0.15
N ALA A 31 7.59 -2.81 0.30
CA ALA A 31 7.06 -3.85 -0.58
C ALA A 31 6.99 -3.38 -2.04
N SER A 32 6.52 -2.16 -2.28
CA SER A 32 6.43 -1.58 -3.63
C SER A 32 7.82 -1.32 -4.24
N ALA A 33 8.76 -0.83 -3.44
CA ALA A 33 10.13 -0.61 -3.87
C ALA A 33 10.83 -1.93 -4.24
N ALA A 34 10.64 -2.99 -3.44
CA ALA A 34 11.17 -4.32 -3.74
C ALA A 34 10.62 -4.85 -5.07
N LEU A 35 9.30 -4.75 -5.30
CA LEU A 35 8.69 -5.15 -6.56
C LEU A 35 9.20 -4.33 -7.75
N LEU A 36 9.44 -3.04 -7.57
CA LEU A 36 10.01 -2.19 -8.63
C LEU A 36 11.44 -2.62 -8.98
N VAL A 37 12.27 -2.94 -7.98
CA VAL A 37 13.64 -3.44 -8.21
C VAL A 37 13.61 -4.76 -8.95
N GLU A 38 12.74 -5.70 -8.56
CA GLU A 38 12.58 -6.98 -9.24
C GLU A 38 12.10 -6.80 -10.69
N ARG A 39 11.20 -5.84 -10.96
CA ARG A 39 10.82 -5.49 -12.33
C ARG A 39 11.99 -4.98 -13.15
N ILE A 40 12.83 -4.12 -12.58
CA ILE A 40 14.02 -3.60 -13.27
C ILE A 40 15.00 -4.74 -13.56
N ARG A 41 15.23 -5.65 -12.61
CA ARG A 41 16.09 -6.84 -12.80
C ARG A 41 15.58 -7.74 -13.93
N SER A 42 14.27 -7.98 -13.97
CA SER A 42 13.62 -8.74 -15.05
C SER A 42 13.82 -8.09 -16.42
N LEU A 43 13.75 -6.77 -16.51
CA LEU A 43 14.00 -6.04 -17.76
C LEU A 43 15.48 -6.09 -18.19
N GLN A 44 16.42 -6.13 -17.24
CA GLN A 44 17.85 -6.23 -17.53
C GLN A 44 18.27 -7.64 -17.95
N ASN A 45 17.74 -8.66 -17.29
CA ASN A 45 18.07 -10.07 -17.52
C ASN A 45 16.81 -10.94 -17.42
N PRO A 46 16.12 -11.24 -18.53
CA PRO A 46 14.84 -11.95 -18.51
C PRO A 46 14.91 -13.39 -17.97
N THR A 47 16.10 -13.98 -17.92
CA THR A 47 16.32 -15.34 -17.42
C THR A 47 16.75 -15.37 -15.95
N VAL A 48 16.79 -14.23 -15.27
CA VAL A 48 17.13 -14.18 -13.84
C VAL A 48 15.98 -14.71 -13.00
N SER A 49 16.29 -15.54 -12.01
CA SER A 49 15.34 -15.92 -10.97
C SER A 49 15.00 -14.69 -10.12
N LEU A 50 13.72 -14.34 -10.02
CA LEU A 50 13.32 -13.19 -9.22
C LEU A 50 13.21 -13.58 -7.75
N SER A 51 13.54 -12.65 -6.85
CA SER A 51 13.55 -12.92 -5.41
C SER A 51 12.15 -13.15 -4.83
N CYS A 52 11.11 -12.72 -5.56
CA CYS A 52 9.72 -12.86 -5.17
C CYS A 52 9.00 -14.04 -5.85
N ASP A 53 9.72 -14.86 -6.64
CA ASP A 53 9.23 -16.14 -7.14
C ASP A 53 9.36 -17.21 -6.04
N VAL A 54 8.29 -17.42 -5.27
CA VAL A 54 8.31 -18.35 -4.13
C VAL A 54 7.74 -19.73 -4.45
N SER A 55 6.96 -19.86 -5.52
CA SER A 55 6.39 -21.13 -5.96
C SER A 55 5.95 -21.07 -7.42
N PRO A 56 5.68 -22.22 -8.08
CA PRO A 56 5.14 -22.24 -9.44
C PRO A 56 3.80 -21.50 -9.60
N PHE A 57 3.05 -21.32 -8.50
CA PHE A 57 1.78 -20.61 -8.49
C PHE A 57 1.91 -19.12 -8.10
N VAL A 58 3.07 -18.72 -7.56
CA VAL A 58 3.34 -17.36 -7.09
C VAL A 58 4.67 -16.91 -7.71
N THR A 59 4.57 -16.42 -8.94
CA THR A 59 5.70 -15.88 -9.71
C THR A 59 5.46 -14.41 -10.04
N CYS A 60 6.45 -13.59 -9.77
CA CYS A 60 6.49 -12.20 -10.18
C CYS A 60 6.73 -12.06 -11.68
N GLY A 61 7.56 -12.93 -12.27
CA GLY A 61 7.91 -12.90 -13.69
C GLY A 61 6.68 -12.95 -14.61
N ALA A 62 5.83 -13.98 -14.44
CA ALA A 62 4.62 -14.13 -15.26
C ALA A 62 3.63 -12.98 -15.06
N LEU A 63 3.62 -12.38 -13.87
CA LEU A 63 2.76 -11.23 -13.57
C LEU A 63 3.24 -9.96 -14.30
N PHE A 64 4.55 -9.75 -14.39
CA PHE A 64 5.13 -8.58 -15.03
C PHE A 64 4.95 -8.51 -16.54
N ASP A 65 4.73 -9.66 -17.19
CA ASP A 65 4.49 -9.74 -18.65
C ASP A 65 3.05 -9.41 -19.04
N ARG A 66 2.15 -9.25 -18.06
CA ARG A 66 0.76 -8.91 -18.30
C ARG A 66 0.59 -7.40 -18.51
N TRP A 67 -0.28 -7.01 -19.43
CA TRP A 67 -0.58 -5.59 -19.68
C TRP A 67 -1.17 -4.90 -18.45
N GLN A 68 -1.87 -5.65 -17.59
CA GLN A 68 -2.41 -5.15 -16.32
C GLN A 68 -1.31 -4.67 -15.38
N ALA A 69 -0.06 -5.17 -15.50
CA ALA A 69 1.08 -4.74 -14.69
C ALA A 69 1.62 -3.35 -15.04
N SER A 70 1.14 -2.75 -16.14
CA SER A 70 1.51 -1.40 -16.58
C SER A 70 0.30 -0.62 -17.10
N LEU A 71 -0.79 -0.58 -16.32
CA LEU A 71 -2.10 -0.09 -16.76
C LEU A 71 -2.07 1.39 -17.20
N LEU A 72 -1.20 2.20 -16.59
CA LEU A 72 -1.04 3.62 -16.89
C LEU A 72 0.15 3.91 -17.82
N GLY A 73 0.68 2.90 -18.51
CA GLY A 73 1.83 3.02 -19.41
C GLY A 73 3.20 2.93 -18.71
N PHE A 74 3.22 2.70 -17.40
CA PHE A 74 4.42 2.46 -16.62
C PHE A 74 4.17 1.36 -15.57
N PRO A 75 5.23 0.72 -15.02
CA PRO A 75 5.06 -0.35 -14.04
C PRO A 75 4.25 0.09 -12.82
N ASN A 76 3.17 -0.63 -12.51
CA ASN A 76 2.31 -0.34 -11.37
C ASN A 76 3.05 -0.20 -10.01
N PRO A 77 4.16 -0.92 -9.71
CA PRO A 77 4.93 -0.69 -8.48
C PRO A 77 5.36 0.76 -8.25
N ILE A 78 5.53 1.57 -9.31
CA ILE A 78 5.81 3.01 -9.20
C ILE A 78 4.67 3.75 -8.50
N LEU A 79 3.40 3.38 -8.76
CA LEU A 79 2.25 3.94 -8.06
C LEU A 79 2.31 3.65 -6.56
N GLY A 80 2.76 2.43 -6.18
CA GLY A 80 2.96 2.07 -4.79
C GLY A 80 4.04 2.92 -4.13
N VAL A 81 5.22 3.02 -4.75
CA VAL A 81 6.34 3.82 -4.23
C VAL A 81 5.93 5.28 -4.03
N ALA A 82 5.23 5.88 -4.98
CA ALA A 82 4.75 7.26 -4.85
C ALA A 82 3.59 7.39 -3.84
N GLY A 83 2.62 6.49 -3.91
CA GLY A 83 1.38 6.55 -3.13
C GLY A 83 1.58 6.32 -1.64
N PHE A 84 2.43 5.37 -1.25
CA PHE A 84 2.69 5.07 0.17
C PHE A 84 3.46 6.17 0.92
N VAL A 85 4.04 7.16 0.20
CA VAL A 85 4.59 8.37 0.85
C VAL A 85 3.50 9.17 1.56
N ALA A 86 2.28 9.21 1.01
CA ALA A 86 1.18 9.98 1.59
C ALA A 86 0.86 9.56 3.05
N PRO A 87 0.53 8.29 3.37
CA PRO A 87 0.28 7.89 4.76
C PRO A 87 1.48 8.10 5.69
N ILE A 88 2.72 7.98 5.19
CA ILE A 88 3.94 8.27 5.98
C ILE A 88 3.98 9.74 6.39
N VAL A 89 3.74 10.66 5.44
CA VAL A 89 3.73 12.11 5.69
C VAL A 89 2.57 12.51 6.60
N VAL A 90 1.37 11.95 6.38
CA VAL A 90 0.20 12.20 7.26
C VAL A 90 0.53 11.78 8.69
N ALA A 91 1.11 10.59 8.87
CA ALA A 91 1.49 10.08 10.17
C ALA A 91 2.53 10.96 10.87
N ALA A 92 3.60 11.36 10.15
CA ALA A 92 4.62 12.25 10.68
C ALA A 92 4.00 13.59 11.11
N GLY A 93 3.09 14.15 10.31
CA GLY A 93 2.33 15.34 10.65
C GLY A 93 1.51 15.18 11.93
N LEU A 94 0.76 14.08 12.06
CA LEU A 94 -0.02 13.79 13.26
C LEU A 94 0.86 13.65 14.51
N LEU A 95 2.01 12.97 14.42
CA LEU A 95 2.97 12.84 15.52
C LEU A 95 3.61 14.18 15.91
N ALA A 96 3.79 15.08 14.96
CA ALA A 96 4.23 16.45 15.20
C ALA A 96 3.13 17.38 15.73
N GLY A 97 1.89 16.88 15.90
CA GLY A 97 0.75 17.66 16.40
C GLY A 97 -0.04 18.43 15.33
N ALA A 98 0.17 18.14 14.04
CA ALA A 98 -0.58 18.77 12.96
C ALA A 98 -2.07 18.43 13.06
N ARG A 99 -2.91 19.42 12.71
CA ARG A 99 -4.36 19.28 12.62
C ARG A 99 -4.79 19.52 11.19
N PHE A 100 -5.36 18.50 10.56
CA PHE A 100 -5.88 18.58 9.20
C PHE A 100 -7.37 18.95 9.21
N SER A 101 -7.79 19.68 8.18
CA SER A 101 -9.20 20.02 7.95
C SER A 101 -10.03 18.79 7.57
N ALA A 102 -11.36 18.89 7.67
CA ALA A 102 -12.25 17.80 7.28
C ALA A 102 -12.15 17.43 5.79
N TRP A 103 -11.98 18.41 4.90
CA TRP A 103 -11.86 18.16 3.46
C TRP A 103 -10.58 17.38 3.12
N TYR A 104 -9.49 17.60 3.87
CA TYR A 104 -8.25 16.84 3.69
C TYR A 104 -8.49 15.35 3.95
N TRP A 105 -9.21 15.03 5.01
CA TRP A 105 -9.57 13.65 5.33
C TRP A 105 -10.46 13.02 4.25
N GLN A 106 -11.38 13.77 3.66
CA GLN A 106 -12.20 13.28 2.54
C GLN A 106 -11.33 12.91 1.33
N VAL A 107 -10.40 13.78 0.93
CA VAL A 107 -9.47 13.52 -0.18
C VAL A 107 -8.54 12.35 0.13
N PHE A 108 -7.96 12.32 1.33
CA PHE A 108 -7.07 11.24 1.76
C PHE A 108 -7.79 9.88 1.76
N THR A 109 -8.99 9.82 2.34
CA THR A 109 -9.81 8.61 2.34
C THR A 109 -10.23 8.20 0.93
N ALA A 110 -10.60 9.15 0.06
CA ALA A 110 -10.91 8.85 -1.33
C ALA A 110 -9.70 8.27 -2.08
N GLY A 111 -8.50 8.80 -1.85
CA GLY A 111 -7.25 8.27 -2.40
C GLY A 111 -6.95 6.85 -1.91
N VAL A 112 -7.05 6.61 -0.60
CA VAL A 112 -6.87 5.27 0.00
C VAL A 112 -7.90 4.28 -0.53
N LEU A 113 -9.17 4.69 -0.66
CA LEU A 113 -10.24 3.86 -1.21
C LEU A 113 -9.98 3.52 -2.68
N GLY A 114 -9.55 4.51 -3.48
CA GLY A 114 -9.16 4.29 -4.87
C GLY A 114 -8.00 3.29 -4.99
N ALA A 115 -6.98 3.42 -4.14
CA ALA A 115 -5.88 2.47 -4.08
C ALA A 115 -6.35 1.06 -3.68
N TRP A 116 -7.25 0.94 -2.70
CA TRP A 116 -7.82 -0.33 -2.28
C TRP A 116 -8.63 -1.00 -3.40
N ILE A 117 -9.47 -0.25 -4.11
CA ILE A 117 -10.23 -0.74 -5.26
C ILE A 117 -9.26 -1.24 -6.35
N PHE A 118 -8.24 -0.44 -6.67
CA PHE A 118 -7.27 -0.79 -7.70
C PHE A 118 -6.48 -2.07 -7.36
N VAL A 119 -5.97 -2.18 -6.13
CA VAL A 119 -5.24 -3.38 -5.68
C VAL A 119 -6.15 -4.60 -5.62
N THR A 120 -7.41 -4.44 -5.19
CA THR A 120 -8.39 -5.55 -5.16
C THR A 120 -8.71 -6.02 -6.58
N TRP A 121 -8.83 -5.10 -7.53
CA TRP A 121 -9.00 -5.45 -8.94
C TRP A 121 -7.78 -6.18 -9.51
N LEU A 122 -6.57 -5.69 -9.24
CA LEU A 122 -5.33 -6.37 -9.65
C LEU A 122 -5.23 -7.77 -9.04
N PHE A 123 -5.57 -7.93 -7.77
CA PHE A 123 -5.63 -9.23 -7.11
C PHE A 123 -6.61 -10.17 -7.82
N ALA A 124 -7.81 -9.69 -8.16
CA ALA A 124 -8.79 -10.49 -8.89
C ALA A 124 -8.27 -10.90 -10.29
N GLN A 125 -7.54 -10.02 -10.99
CA GLN A 125 -6.88 -10.38 -12.24
C GLN A 125 -5.83 -11.48 -12.01
N SER A 126 -5.00 -11.35 -10.98
CA SER A 126 -3.96 -12.34 -10.66
C SER A 126 -4.52 -13.71 -10.31
N VAL A 127 -5.69 -13.79 -9.65
CA VAL A 127 -6.26 -15.07 -9.17
C VAL A 127 -7.19 -15.72 -10.18
N PHE A 128 -7.98 -14.94 -10.92
CA PHE A 128 -9.08 -15.48 -11.74
C PHE A 128 -8.87 -15.35 -13.24
N VAL A 129 -7.86 -14.58 -13.69
CA VAL A 129 -7.66 -14.28 -15.12
C VAL A 129 -6.28 -14.68 -15.63
N ILE A 130 -5.25 -14.58 -14.78
CA ILE A 130 -3.84 -14.79 -15.13
C ILE A 130 -3.41 -16.21 -14.86
#